data_AF-D7FVW2-F1
#
_entry.id   AF-D7FVW2-F1
#
_cell.length_a   1.000
_cell.length_b   1.000
_cell.length_c   1.000
_cell.angle_alpha   90.00
_cell.angle_beta   90.00
_cell.angle_gamma   90.00
#
_symmetry.space_group_name_H-M   'P 1'
#
loop_
_entity.id
_entity.type
_entity.pdbx_description
1 polymer ?
#
loop_
_entity_poly.entity_id
_entity_poly.type
_entity_poly.pdbx_seq_one_letter_code
_entity_poly.pdbx_strand_id
1 'polypeptide(L)'
;MTRPERRALKDKVALEKGRLMQRAGQAAKMNRDNLPPEGVSLTECTPDAAGFIADADRFHSDTVGEEHLRRKAQHERKVQINDNRRQLRVEREGKRWEDMEKKEGDDEQRWNRLRDEGEKSKKNKSGVPYNMISLRYNDGLDGDRLEYADNVTKHRAQVRSNNLTRLGDSRCGYNILTGQPREEIVDPPVPKPSDAVALWSHHQGGR
;
A
#
# COMPACT_ATOMS: atom_id res chain seq x y z
N MET A 1 -63.36 -18.48 29.97
CA MET A 1 -63.39 -19.17 31.26
C MET A 1 -64.79 -19.11 31.85
N THR A 2 -65.45 -20.26 31.97
CA THR A 2 -66.84 -20.35 32.40
C THR A 2 -66.97 -20.12 33.93
N ARG A 3 -68.16 -19.75 34.42
CA ARG A 3 -68.45 -19.60 35.86
C ARG A 3 -68.12 -20.86 36.69
N PRO A 4 -68.43 -22.11 36.25
CA PRO A 4 -68.03 -23.31 36.98
C PRO A 4 -66.52 -23.50 37.06
N GLU A 5 -65.76 -23.22 36.00
CA GLU A 5 -64.28 -23.30 36.01
C GLU A 5 -63.65 -22.39 37.06
N ARG A 6 -64.16 -21.16 37.21
CA ARG A 6 -63.70 -20.21 38.23
C ARG A 6 -64.00 -20.67 39.66
N ARG A 7 -65.11 -21.39 39.88
CA ARG A 7 -65.45 -21.96 41.19
C ARG A 7 -64.56 -23.16 41.51
N ALA A 8 -64.30 -24.00 40.53
CA ALA A 8 -63.43 -25.17 40.67
C ALA A 8 -61.99 -24.80 41.05
N LEU A 9 -61.46 -23.68 40.55
CA LEU A 9 -60.12 -23.21 40.95
C LEU A 9 -60.00 -22.79 42.42
N LYS A 10 -61.11 -22.41 43.07
CA LYS A 10 -61.13 -21.98 44.48
C LYS A 10 -61.32 -23.14 45.46
N ASP A 11 -61.80 -24.29 44.98
CA ASP A 11 -62.08 -25.48 45.80
C ASP A 11 -61.11 -26.60 45.42
N LYS A 12 -60.27 -27.02 46.38
CA LYS A 12 -59.26 -28.07 46.17
C LYS A 12 -59.87 -29.39 45.71
N VAL A 13 -61.05 -29.76 46.23
CA VAL A 13 -61.70 -31.03 45.86
C VAL A 13 -62.22 -30.96 44.44
N ALA A 14 -62.85 -29.84 44.06
CA ALA A 14 -63.32 -29.62 42.70
C ALA A 14 -62.17 -29.55 41.69
N LEU A 15 -61.04 -28.94 42.07
CA LEU A 15 -59.82 -28.84 41.28
C LEU A 15 -59.21 -30.23 41.03
N GLU A 16 -59.03 -31.03 42.09
CA GLU A 16 -58.48 -32.39 41.96
C GLU A 16 -59.41 -33.32 41.18
N LYS A 17 -60.74 -33.18 41.36
CA LYS A 17 -61.70 -33.90 40.51
C LYS A 17 -61.55 -33.50 39.05
N GLY A 18 -61.41 -32.21 38.73
CA GLY A 18 -61.15 -31.74 37.37
C GLY A 18 -59.86 -32.30 36.78
N ARG A 19 -58.77 -32.34 37.55
CA ARG A 19 -57.49 -32.93 37.14
C ARG A 19 -57.58 -34.44 36.89
N LEU A 20 -58.26 -35.17 37.77
CA LEU A 20 -58.46 -36.61 37.61
C LEU A 20 -59.24 -36.93 36.32
N MET A 21 -60.25 -36.10 36.03
CA MET A 21 -61.08 -36.23 34.83
C MET A 21 -60.38 -35.73 33.56
N GLN A 22 -59.27 -34.98 33.63
CA GLN A 22 -58.49 -34.55 32.46
C GLN A 22 -57.17 -35.32 32.29
N ARG A 23 -56.92 -36.32 33.15
CA ARG A 23 -55.68 -37.09 33.12
C ARG A 23 -55.58 -37.92 31.84
N ALA A 24 -54.41 -37.96 31.23
CA ALA A 24 -54.11 -38.86 30.12
C ALA A 24 -53.66 -40.25 30.62
N GLY A 25 -53.96 -41.30 29.84
CA GLY A 25 -53.52 -42.68 30.10
C GLY A 25 -54.68 -43.66 30.30
N GLN A 26 -54.37 -44.96 30.23
CA GLN A 26 -55.37 -46.04 30.19
C GLN A 26 -56.30 -46.06 31.42
N ALA A 27 -55.75 -45.84 32.62
CA ALA A 27 -56.53 -45.78 33.85
C ALA A 27 -57.50 -44.59 33.90
N ALA A 28 -57.17 -43.49 33.22
CA ALA A 28 -58.02 -42.31 33.18
C ALA A 28 -59.15 -42.44 32.15
N LYS A 29 -58.93 -43.22 31.06
CA LYS A 29 -59.97 -43.55 30.07
C LYS A 29 -61.12 -44.42 30.62
N MET A 30 -60.94 -45.01 31.82
CA MET A 30 -61.99 -45.76 32.52
C MET A 30 -63.04 -44.85 33.19
N ASN A 31 -62.75 -43.56 33.33
CA ASN A 31 -63.68 -42.59 33.90
C ASN A 31 -64.68 -42.13 32.83
N ARG A 32 -65.95 -41.96 33.22
CA ARG A 32 -67.07 -41.71 32.30
C ARG A 32 -66.86 -40.55 31.32
N ASP A 33 -66.22 -39.46 31.76
CA ASP A 33 -66.02 -38.27 30.91
C ASP A 33 -64.77 -38.40 29.99
N ASN A 34 -63.91 -39.39 30.22
CA ASN A 34 -62.75 -39.73 29.39
C ASN A 34 -62.97 -41.00 28.56
N LEU A 35 -64.17 -41.56 28.61
CA LEU A 35 -64.50 -42.74 27.85
C LEU A 35 -64.44 -42.39 26.36
N PRO A 36 -63.85 -43.25 25.51
CA PRO A 36 -63.90 -43.04 24.07
C PRO A 36 -65.36 -42.87 23.59
N PRO A 37 -65.59 -42.10 22.51
CA PRO A 37 -66.91 -41.99 21.90
C PRO A 37 -67.46 -43.37 21.53
N GLU A 38 -68.79 -43.52 21.52
CA GLU A 38 -69.47 -44.79 21.29
C GLU A 38 -68.96 -45.48 20.01
N GLY A 39 -68.54 -46.75 20.16
CA GLY A 39 -68.02 -47.58 19.05
C GLY A 39 -66.50 -47.71 18.97
N VAL A 40 -65.72 -47.05 19.83
CA VAL A 40 -64.25 -47.19 19.88
C VAL A 40 -63.82 -47.95 21.13
N SER A 41 -62.99 -48.98 20.96
CA SER A 41 -62.44 -49.73 22.11
C SER A 41 -61.49 -48.85 22.93
N LEU A 42 -61.40 -49.11 24.24
CA LEU A 42 -60.49 -48.41 25.15
C LEU A 42 -59.02 -48.45 24.69
N THR A 43 -58.67 -49.55 24.00
CA THR A 43 -57.33 -49.86 23.50
C THR A 43 -57.05 -49.32 22.10
N GLU A 44 -58.08 -48.88 21.37
CA GLU A 44 -57.91 -48.34 20.03
C GLU A 44 -57.47 -46.87 20.09
N CYS A 45 -56.57 -46.49 19.18
CA CYS A 45 -56.16 -45.11 19.01
C CYS A 45 -57.22 -44.37 18.22
N THR A 46 -57.55 -43.15 18.62
CA THR A 46 -58.46 -42.28 17.86
C THR A 46 -57.81 -41.83 16.54
N PRO A 47 -58.58 -41.50 15.49
CA PRO A 47 -58.02 -41.04 14.22
C PRO A 47 -57.03 -39.87 14.29
N ASP A 48 -57.20 -39.00 15.29
CA ASP A 48 -56.34 -37.84 15.56
C ASP A 48 -55.08 -38.19 16.39
N ALA A 49 -54.97 -39.43 16.89
CA ALA A 49 -53.82 -39.86 17.67
C ALA A 49 -52.68 -40.34 16.77
N ALA A 50 -51.44 -40.01 17.13
CA ALA A 50 -50.24 -40.42 16.39
C ALA A 50 -50.07 -41.94 16.20
N GLY A 51 -50.75 -42.76 17.01
CA GLY A 51 -50.78 -44.22 16.89
C GLY A 51 -51.81 -44.77 15.91
N PHE A 52 -52.63 -43.93 15.28
CA PHE A 52 -53.63 -44.34 14.28
C PHE A 52 -53.07 -44.37 12.85
N ILE A 53 -51.98 -43.64 12.61
CA ILE A 53 -51.30 -43.59 11.32
C ILE A 53 -50.61 -44.94 11.06
N ALA A 54 -50.67 -45.41 9.81
CA ALA A 54 -50.00 -46.65 9.41
C ALA A 54 -48.47 -46.53 9.61
N ASP A 55 -47.82 -47.62 10.02
CA ASP A 55 -46.38 -47.62 10.27
C ASP A 55 -45.56 -47.17 9.03
N ALA A 56 -46.05 -47.46 7.82
CA ALA A 56 -45.42 -47.02 6.56
C ALA A 56 -45.41 -45.50 6.37
N ASP A 57 -46.43 -44.80 6.88
CA ASP A 57 -46.51 -43.33 6.84
C ASP A 57 -45.84 -42.70 8.07
N ARG A 58 -45.69 -43.48 9.14
CA ARG A 58 -45.02 -43.08 10.38
C ARG A 58 -43.49 -43.12 10.27
N PHE A 59 -42.95 -44.05 9.48
CA PHE A 59 -41.52 -44.24 9.30
C PHE A 59 -41.10 -43.89 7.87
N HIS A 60 -40.16 -42.95 7.71
CA HIS A 60 -39.52 -42.71 6.43
C HIS A 60 -38.73 -43.97 6.00
N SER A 61 -39.12 -44.56 4.87
CA SER A 61 -38.56 -45.81 4.37
C SER A 61 -37.27 -45.64 3.56
N ASP A 62 -36.97 -44.44 3.06
CA ASP A 62 -35.79 -44.15 2.21
C ASP A 62 -34.66 -43.44 2.97
N THR A 63 -34.30 -43.96 4.14
CA THR A 63 -33.14 -43.46 4.90
C THR A 63 -31.82 -43.61 4.13
N VAL A 64 -31.73 -44.62 3.26
CA VAL A 64 -30.54 -44.90 2.43
C VAL A 64 -30.37 -43.85 1.33
N GLY A 65 -31.46 -43.45 0.65
CA GLY A 65 -31.43 -42.41 -0.37
C GLY A 65 -31.03 -41.05 0.18
N GLU A 66 -31.59 -40.65 1.33
CA GLU A 66 -31.22 -39.40 2.01
C GLU A 66 -29.73 -39.38 2.42
N GLU A 67 -29.23 -40.50 2.93
CA GLU A 67 -27.84 -40.66 3.35
C GLU A 67 -26.87 -40.59 2.17
N HIS A 68 -27.23 -41.23 1.05
CA HIS A 68 -26.49 -41.15 -0.21
C HIS A 68 -26.46 -39.71 -0.76
N LEU A 69 -27.60 -39.01 -0.81
CA LEU A 69 -27.67 -37.62 -1.25
C LEU A 69 -26.81 -36.70 -0.36
N ARG A 70 -26.83 -36.93 0.97
CA ARG A 70 -26.00 -36.19 1.91
C ARG A 70 -24.51 -36.40 1.66
N ARG A 71 -24.07 -37.65 1.44
CA ARG A 71 -22.67 -37.94 1.10
C ARG A 71 -22.26 -37.30 -0.23
N LYS A 72 -23.12 -37.39 -1.25
CA LYS A 72 -22.87 -36.80 -2.56
C LYS A 72 -22.70 -35.29 -2.47
N ALA A 73 -23.59 -34.59 -1.76
CA ALA A 73 -23.49 -33.15 -1.54
C ALA A 73 -22.20 -32.75 -0.79
N GLN A 74 -21.79 -33.55 0.21
CA GLN A 74 -20.50 -33.32 0.89
C GLN A 74 -19.30 -33.50 -0.04
N HIS A 75 -19.33 -34.52 -0.90
CA HIS A 75 -18.28 -34.78 -1.87
C HIS A 75 -18.20 -33.64 -2.90
N GLU A 76 -19.34 -33.27 -3.50
CA GLU A 76 -19.42 -32.16 -4.46
C GLU A 76 -18.90 -30.85 -3.87
N ARG A 77 -19.26 -30.54 -2.62
CA ARG A 77 -18.73 -29.36 -1.92
C ARG A 77 -17.22 -29.40 -1.78
N LYS A 78 -16.62 -30.56 -1.46
CA LYS A 78 -15.16 -30.72 -1.37
C LYS A 78 -14.49 -30.52 -2.74
N VAL A 79 -15.07 -31.09 -3.80
CA VAL A 79 -14.58 -30.93 -5.17
C VAL A 79 -14.59 -29.46 -5.57
N GLN A 80 -15.72 -28.76 -5.38
CA GLN A 80 -15.85 -27.34 -5.69
C GLN A 80 -14.82 -26.48 -4.93
N ILE A 81 -14.57 -26.75 -3.64
CA ILE A 81 -13.56 -26.03 -2.86
C ILE A 81 -12.15 -26.23 -3.45
N ASN A 82 -11.82 -27.46 -3.85
CA ASN A 82 -10.52 -27.77 -4.42
C ASN A 82 -10.35 -27.14 -5.81
N ASP A 83 -11.39 -27.16 -6.64
CA ASP A 83 -11.38 -26.57 -7.97
C ASP A 83 -11.24 -25.05 -7.89
N ASN A 84 -12.01 -24.39 -7.02
CA ASN A 84 -11.89 -22.95 -6.78
C ASN A 84 -10.48 -22.60 -6.28
N ARG A 85 -9.92 -23.41 -5.36
CA ARG A 85 -8.55 -23.19 -4.86
C ARG A 85 -7.51 -23.36 -5.97
N ARG A 86 -7.72 -24.31 -6.89
CA ARG A 86 -6.84 -24.51 -8.05
C ARG A 86 -6.91 -23.33 -9.01
N GLN A 87 -8.11 -22.86 -9.35
CA GLN A 87 -8.31 -21.70 -10.22
C GLN A 87 -7.65 -20.45 -9.64
N LEU A 88 -7.89 -20.14 -8.36
CA LEU A 88 -7.28 -18.99 -7.69
C LEU A 88 -5.74 -19.04 -7.66
N ARG A 89 -5.14 -20.23 -7.59
CA ARG A 89 -3.68 -20.38 -7.68
C ARG A 89 -3.18 -20.09 -9.08
N VAL A 90 -3.83 -20.65 -10.09
CA VAL A 90 -3.49 -20.42 -11.50
C VAL A 90 -3.59 -18.93 -11.85
N GLU A 91 -4.67 -18.26 -11.43
CA GLU A 91 -4.85 -16.82 -11.65
C GLU A 91 -3.77 -15.98 -10.95
N ARG A 92 -3.44 -16.31 -9.71
CA ARG A 92 -2.39 -15.59 -8.96
C ARG A 92 -1.02 -15.79 -9.61
N GLU A 93 -0.73 -17.00 -10.05
CA GLU A 93 0.50 -17.31 -10.75
C GLU A 93 0.55 -16.56 -12.09
N GLY A 94 -0.51 -16.61 -12.89
CA GLY A 94 -0.62 -15.85 -14.14
C GLY A 94 -0.34 -14.36 -13.94
N LYS A 95 -0.98 -13.71 -12.98
CA LYS A 95 -0.72 -12.30 -12.64
C LYS A 95 0.72 -12.04 -12.24
N ARG A 96 1.34 -12.95 -11.48
CA ARG A 96 2.74 -12.83 -11.09
C ARG A 96 3.66 -12.92 -12.31
N TRP A 97 3.38 -13.80 -13.26
CA TRP A 97 4.14 -13.91 -14.51
C TRP A 97 3.99 -12.65 -15.38
N GLU A 98 2.77 -12.14 -15.53
CA GLU A 98 2.48 -10.87 -16.23
C GLU A 98 3.25 -9.69 -15.60
N ASP A 99 3.27 -9.59 -14.27
CA ASP A 99 4.02 -8.55 -13.56
C ASP A 99 5.53 -8.68 -13.75
N MET A 100 6.07 -9.91 -13.86
CA MET A 100 7.48 -10.14 -14.13
C MET A 100 7.85 -9.76 -15.56
N GLU A 101 7.06 -10.17 -16.54
CA GLU A 101 7.27 -9.84 -17.96
C GLU A 101 7.19 -8.33 -18.19
N LYS A 102 6.23 -7.66 -17.55
CA LYS A 102 6.12 -6.19 -17.61
C LYS A 102 7.36 -5.50 -17.05
N LYS A 103 7.88 -5.95 -15.90
CA LYS A 103 9.09 -5.37 -15.30
C LYS A 103 10.32 -5.58 -16.18
N GLU A 104 10.47 -6.77 -16.75
CA GLU A 104 11.55 -7.09 -17.67
C GLU A 104 11.47 -6.19 -18.91
N GLY A 105 10.29 -6.02 -19.50
CA GLY A 105 10.07 -5.12 -20.63
C GLY A 105 10.34 -3.65 -20.30
N ASP A 106 9.93 -3.17 -19.12
CA ASP A 106 10.20 -1.81 -18.64
C ASP A 106 11.72 -1.58 -18.45
N ASP A 107 12.43 -2.56 -17.90
CA ASP A 107 13.88 -2.52 -17.70
C ASP A 107 14.64 -2.52 -19.04
N GLU A 108 14.24 -3.36 -19.99
CA GLU A 108 14.79 -3.36 -21.35
C GLU A 108 14.59 -2.02 -22.05
N GLN A 109 13.37 -1.46 -21.98
CA GLN A 109 13.07 -0.13 -22.52
C GLN A 109 13.94 0.96 -21.88
N ARG A 110 14.12 0.90 -20.55
CA ARG A 110 14.99 1.81 -19.83
C ARG A 110 16.45 1.69 -20.31
N TRP A 111 16.94 0.47 -20.50
CA TRP A 111 18.31 0.26 -20.99
C TRP A 111 18.50 0.71 -22.43
N ASN A 112 17.51 0.48 -23.31
CA ASN A 112 17.54 0.96 -24.68
C ASN A 112 17.56 2.49 -24.72
N ARG A 113 16.70 3.15 -23.93
CA ARG A 113 16.70 4.61 -23.81
C ARG A 113 18.06 5.14 -23.34
N LEU A 114 18.64 4.56 -22.29
CA LEU A 114 19.96 4.95 -21.80
C LEU A 114 21.08 4.72 -22.83
N ARG A 115 20.93 3.72 -23.72
CA ARG A 115 21.87 3.45 -24.81
C ARG A 115 21.73 4.49 -25.92
N ASP A 116 20.51 4.81 -26.32
CA ASP A 116 20.19 5.79 -27.36
C ASP A 116 20.59 7.22 -26.94
N GLU A 117 20.30 7.60 -25.69
CA GLU A 117 20.69 8.90 -25.13
C GLU A 117 22.21 8.99 -24.87
N GLY A 118 22.92 7.85 -24.85
CA GLY A 118 24.35 7.78 -24.57
C GLY A 118 24.75 8.29 -23.17
N GLU A 119 23.80 8.42 -22.24
CA GLU A 119 24.03 9.06 -20.93
C GLU A 119 25.08 8.34 -20.10
N LYS A 120 25.14 7.00 -20.19
CA LYS A 120 26.18 6.21 -19.51
C LYS A 120 27.60 6.49 -20.00
N SER A 121 27.75 7.05 -21.21
CA SER A 121 29.04 7.44 -21.79
C SER A 121 29.37 8.93 -21.53
N LYS A 122 28.45 9.70 -20.93
CA LYS A 122 28.74 11.07 -20.53
C LYS A 122 29.80 11.03 -19.41
N LYS A 123 30.98 11.56 -19.71
CA LYS A 123 32.05 11.71 -18.73
C LYS A 123 31.53 12.54 -17.55
N ASN A 124 31.87 12.13 -16.32
CA ASN A 124 31.62 12.94 -15.14
C ASN A 124 32.26 14.32 -15.33
N LYS A 125 31.43 15.37 -15.42
CA LYS A 125 31.91 16.75 -15.48
C LYS A 125 32.33 17.17 -14.07
N SER A 126 33.50 17.77 -13.92
CA SER A 126 33.90 18.39 -12.67
C SER A 126 32.90 19.47 -12.26
N GLY A 127 32.68 19.66 -10.96
CA GLY A 127 31.80 20.72 -10.45
C GLY A 127 32.31 22.14 -10.71
N VAL A 128 33.55 22.27 -11.17
CA VAL A 128 34.20 23.55 -11.51
C VAL A 128 34.50 23.57 -13.02
N PRO A 129 34.24 24.69 -13.72
CA PRO A 129 34.37 24.79 -15.19
C PRO A 129 35.82 24.96 -15.67
N TYR A 130 36.74 24.13 -15.18
CA TYR A 130 38.08 23.98 -15.73
C TYR A 130 38.50 22.50 -15.75
N ASN A 131 39.42 22.17 -16.62
CA ASN A 131 39.98 20.83 -16.75
C ASN A 131 41.13 20.65 -15.73
N MET A 132 40.96 19.74 -14.78
CA MET A 132 41.94 19.51 -13.71
C MET A 132 43.33 19.05 -14.18
N ILE A 133 43.42 18.39 -15.34
CA ILE A 133 44.68 17.86 -15.86
C ILE A 133 45.43 18.96 -16.62
N SER A 134 44.73 19.62 -17.56
CA SER A 134 45.36 20.67 -18.38
C SER A 134 45.39 22.05 -17.72
N LEU A 135 44.67 22.22 -16.60
CA LEU A 135 44.40 23.48 -15.91
C LEU A 135 43.76 24.57 -16.77
N ARG A 136 43.33 24.23 -17.99
CA ARG A 136 42.62 25.14 -18.88
C ARG A 136 41.16 25.28 -18.46
N TYR A 137 40.64 26.49 -18.53
CA TYR A 137 39.21 26.74 -18.41
C TYR A 137 38.45 26.03 -19.53
N ASN A 138 37.20 25.66 -19.28
CA ASN A 138 36.37 25.01 -20.28
C ASN A 138 35.91 26.03 -21.32
N ASP A 139 35.83 25.61 -22.59
CA ASP A 139 35.31 26.45 -23.66
C ASP A 139 33.79 26.68 -23.45
N GLY A 140 33.43 27.86 -22.96
CA GLY A 140 32.04 28.24 -22.69
C GLY A 140 31.88 29.33 -21.64
N LEU A 141 30.65 29.85 -21.52
CA LEU A 141 30.34 31.00 -20.67
C LEU A 141 30.75 30.81 -19.20
N ASP A 142 30.58 29.62 -18.64
CA ASP A 142 30.95 29.35 -17.24
C ASP A 142 32.47 29.29 -17.05
N GLY A 143 33.23 28.85 -18.07
CA GLY A 143 34.69 28.87 -18.06
C GLY A 143 35.21 30.31 -18.12
N ASP A 144 34.69 31.11 -19.04
CA ASP A 144 35.02 32.54 -19.18
C ASP A 144 34.75 33.33 -17.90
N ARG A 145 33.65 33.02 -17.20
CA ARG A 145 33.32 33.66 -15.91
C ARG A 145 34.34 33.33 -14.84
N LEU A 146 34.74 32.06 -14.75
CA LEU A 146 35.73 31.62 -13.78
C LEU A 146 37.09 32.26 -14.08
N GLU A 147 37.50 32.29 -15.35
CA GLU A 147 38.72 32.95 -15.79
C GLU A 147 38.72 34.44 -15.43
N TYR A 148 37.61 35.14 -15.70
CA TYR A 148 37.48 36.55 -15.35
C TYR A 148 37.58 36.79 -13.84
N ALA A 149 36.89 35.98 -13.02
CA ALA A 149 36.92 36.09 -11.57
C ALA A 149 38.34 35.86 -10.99
N ASP A 150 39.05 34.86 -11.52
CA ASP A 150 40.44 34.57 -11.15
C ASP A 150 41.37 35.72 -11.54
N ASN A 151 41.21 36.26 -12.76
CA ASN A 151 42.02 37.38 -13.24
C ASN A 151 41.77 38.66 -12.43
N VAL A 152 40.54 38.94 -12.03
CA VAL A 152 40.22 40.04 -11.10
C VAL A 152 40.88 39.82 -9.74
N THR A 153 40.90 38.60 -9.23
CA THR A 153 41.55 38.28 -7.95
C THR A 153 43.06 38.48 -8.03
N LYS A 154 43.70 38.01 -9.12
CA LYS A 154 45.13 38.23 -9.40
C LYS A 154 45.46 39.72 -9.53
N HIS A 155 44.62 40.48 -10.23
CA HIS A 155 44.77 41.95 -10.37
C HIS A 155 44.74 42.64 -9.00
N ARG A 156 43.75 42.33 -8.16
CA ARG A 156 43.65 42.90 -6.80
C ARG A 156 44.87 42.56 -5.92
N ALA A 157 45.35 41.32 -5.99
CA ALA A 157 46.54 40.90 -5.28
C ALA A 157 47.77 41.68 -5.73
N GLN A 158 47.94 41.88 -7.04
CA GLN A 158 49.06 42.62 -7.59
C GLN A 158 49.01 44.11 -7.25
N VAL A 159 47.86 44.77 -7.38
CA VAL A 159 47.67 46.17 -6.96
C VAL A 159 47.95 46.33 -5.46
N ARG A 160 47.51 45.38 -4.63
CA ARG A 160 47.82 45.38 -3.19
C ARG A 160 49.32 45.26 -2.93
N SER A 161 50.01 44.37 -3.65
CA SER A 161 51.46 44.21 -3.58
C SER A 161 52.17 45.52 -3.93
N ASN A 162 51.81 46.12 -5.07
CA ASN A 162 52.35 47.40 -5.52
C ASN A 162 52.15 48.52 -4.48
N ASN A 163 50.94 48.63 -3.91
CA ASN A 163 50.65 49.62 -2.88
C ASN A 163 51.45 49.39 -1.59
N LEU A 164 51.63 48.13 -1.18
CA LEU A 164 52.42 47.79 0.00
C LEU A 164 53.89 48.14 -0.21
N THR A 165 54.43 47.89 -1.41
CA THR A 165 55.78 48.32 -1.79
C THR A 165 55.90 49.84 -1.76
N ARG A 166 54.99 50.59 -2.43
CA ARG A 166 54.98 52.06 -2.42
C ARG A 166 54.95 52.66 -1.01
N LEU A 167 54.09 52.13 -0.12
CA LEU A 167 53.96 52.61 1.26
C LEU A 167 55.16 52.24 2.12
N GLY A 168 55.64 50.99 2.03
CA GLY A 168 56.80 50.50 2.78
C GLY A 168 58.10 51.19 2.37
N ASP A 169 58.20 51.58 1.11
CA ASP A 169 59.41 52.15 0.50
C ASP A 169 59.50 53.68 0.55
N SER A 170 58.48 54.35 1.07
CA SER A 170 58.41 55.82 1.20
C SER A 170 59.54 56.47 2.03
N ARG A 171 60.37 55.68 2.71
CA ARG A 171 61.43 56.18 3.61
C ARG A 171 62.77 56.39 2.91
N CYS A 172 63.06 55.69 1.82
CA CYS A 172 64.35 55.74 1.11
C CYS A 172 64.14 55.62 -0.41
N GLY A 173 64.63 56.59 -1.20
CA GLY A 173 64.46 56.64 -2.67
C GLY A 173 65.30 55.62 -3.47
N TYR A 174 65.87 54.61 -2.81
CA TYR A 174 66.72 53.58 -3.41
C TYR A 174 66.43 52.22 -2.77
N ASN A 175 66.78 51.14 -3.46
CA ASN A 175 66.64 49.79 -2.92
C ASN A 175 67.72 49.55 -1.86
N ILE A 176 67.31 49.26 -0.62
CA ILE A 176 68.23 49.07 0.51
C ILE A 176 69.12 47.82 0.38
N LEU A 177 68.73 46.84 -0.44
CA LEU A 177 69.52 45.61 -0.66
C LEU A 177 70.57 45.78 -1.77
N THR A 178 70.26 46.54 -2.81
CA THR A 178 71.12 46.65 -4.02
C THR A 178 71.73 48.04 -4.22
N GLY A 179 71.26 49.05 -3.50
CA GLY A 179 71.71 50.45 -3.62
C GLY A 179 71.27 51.17 -4.90
N GLN A 180 70.58 50.48 -5.82
CA GLN A 180 70.14 51.05 -7.09
C GLN A 180 68.91 51.97 -6.93
N PRO A 181 68.75 52.98 -7.81
CA PRO A 181 67.52 53.76 -7.87
C PRO A 181 66.34 52.83 -8.17
N ARG A 182 65.23 53.04 -7.50
CA ARG A 182 64.05 52.18 -7.66
C ARG A 182 63.28 52.55 -8.93
N GLU A 183 62.85 51.53 -9.66
CA GLU A 183 61.97 51.69 -10.81
C GLU A 183 60.55 52.10 -10.36
N GLU A 184 59.87 52.85 -11.21
CA GLU A 184 58.47 53.21 -10.98
C GLU A 184 57.59 51.97 -11.08
N ILE A 185 56.82 51.70 -10.02
CA ILE A 185 55.90 50.58 -9.98
C ILE A 185 54.65 50.95 -10.74
N VAL A 186 54.46 50.35 -11.92
CA VAL A 186 53.26 50.51 -12.74
C VAL A 186 52.20 49.49 -12.32
N ASP A 187 50.96 49.96 -12.15
CA ASP A 187 49.85 49.06 -11.84
C ASP A 187 49.42 48.25 -13.07
N PRO A 188 49.10 46.95 -12.89
CA PRO A 188 48.67 46.12 -14.00
C PRO A 188 47.34 46.61 -14.57
N PRO A 189 47.11 46.43 -15.89
CA PRO A 189 45.86 46.79 -16.52
C PRO A 189 44.70 46.01 -15.89
N VAL A 190 43.55 46.68 -15.74
CA VAL A 190 42.34 46.05 -15.20
C VAL A 190 41.88 44.95 -16.17
N PRO A 191 41.65 43.72 -15.70
CA PRO A 191 41.18 42.64 -16.56
C PRO A 191 39.80 42.99 -17.11
N LYS A 192 39.60 42.73 -18.41
CA LYS A 192 38.32 42.96 -19.10
C LYS A 192 37.57 41.63 -19.23
N PRO A 193 36.25 41.60 -19.01
CA PRO A 193 35.45 40.40 -19.27
C PRO A 193 35.39 40.11 -20.77
N SER A 194 35.18 38.84 -21.14
CA SER A 194 34.83 38.49 -22.53
C SER A 194 33.46 39.06 -22.91
N ASP A 195 33.20 39.26 -24.19
CA ASP A 195 31.94 39.83 -24.68
C ASP A 195 30.72 39.04 -24.18
N ALA A 196 30.84 37.72 -24.11
CA ALA A 196 29.80 36.82 -23.61
C ALA A 196 29.51 37.05 -22.11
N VAL A 197 30.56 37.22 -21.30
CA VAL A 197 30.43 37.50 -19.86
C VAL A 197 29.90 38.91 -19.62
N ALA A 198 30.31 39.89 -20.43
CA ALA A 198 29.83 41.26 -20.34
C ALA A 198 28.32 41.34 -20.62
N LEU A 199 27.85 40.72 -21.71
CA LEU A 199 26.43 40.62 -22.06
C LEU A 199 25.61 39.95 -20.95
N TRP A 200 26.11 38.85 -20.40
CA TRP A 200 25.42 38.16 -19.31
C TRP A 200 25.33 39.01 -18.04
N SER A 201 26.41 39.71 -17.67
CA SER A 201 26.46 40.56 -16.48
C SER A 201 25.47 41.74 -16.58
N HIS A 202 25.36 42.34 -17.77
CA HIS A 202 24.36 43.39 -18.04
C HIS A 202 22.92 42.89 -17.90
N HIS A 203 22.64 41.65 -18.29
CA HIS A 203 21.30 41.08 -18.19
C HIS A 203 20.89 40.76 -16.73
N GLN A 204 21.85 40.44 -15.85
CA GLN A 204 21.58 40.11 -14.44
C GLN A 204 21.49 41.36 -13.54
N GLY A 205 22.18 42.45 -13.88
CA GLY A 205 22.17 43.71 -13.11
C GLY A 205 20.94 44.61 -13.31
N GLY A 206 19.94 44.16 -14.08
CA GLY A 206 18.70 44.89 -14.37
C GLY A 206 17.51 44.52 -13.50
N ARG A 207 17.73 43.94 -12.30
CA ARG A 207 16.69 43.72 -11.28
C ARG A 207 17.06 44.41 -9.98
#